data_AF-A0A8H4EVU4-F1
#
_entry.id   AF-A0A8H4EVU4-F1
#
_cell.length_a   1.000
_cell.length_b   1.000
_cell.length_c   1.000
_cell.angle_alpha   90.00
_cell.angle_beta   90.00
_cell.angle_gamma   90.00
#
_symmetry.space_group_name_H-M   'P 1'
#
loop_
_entity.id
_entity.type
_entity.pdbx_description
1 polymer ?
#
loop_
_entity_poly.entity_id
_entity_poly.type
_entity_poly.pdbx_seq_one_letter_code
_entity_poly.pdbx_strand_id
1 'polypeptide(L)'
;MALEEYQVLASSTYDEITLQLVKDSLEFYHVKFMHTLETFNVPDVNEILNLRGDSTVAPNCFILFRRQIQLCVSNIGLRIGRGALSKHISSIWKDLGNNEPNLVDSFKDVAKSVASILNGRKLRIKIFDNPHIE
;
A
#
# COMPACT_ATOMS: atom_id res chain seq x y z
N MET A 1 15.37 -22.79 19.12
CA MET A 1 14.32 -22.00 18.43
C MET A 1 14.33 -20.64 19.07
N ALA A 2 14.99 -19.66 18.45
CA ALA A 2 14.87 -18.28 18.92
C ALA A 2 13.42 -17.86 18.64
N LEU A 3 12.71 -17.34 19.65
CA LEU A 3 11.50 -16.58 19.37
C LEU A 3 11.96 -15.39 18.54
N GLU A 4 11.55 -15.32 17.27
CA GLU A 4 11.68 -14.09 16.51
C GLU A 4 10.92 -13.00 17.27
N GLU A 5 11.66 -12.02 17.80
CA GLU A 5 11.06 -10.86 18.45
C GLU A 5 10.51 -9.94 17.36
N TYR A 6 9.18 -9.83 17.34
CA TYR A 6 8.47 -8.95 16.44
C TYR A 6 8.04 -7.70 17.19
N GLN A 7 8.42 -6.53 16.69
CA GLN A 7 7.86 -5.26 17.14
C GLN A 7 6.49 -5.06 16.53
N VAL A 8 5.45 -4.93 17.36
CA VAL A 8 4.10 -4.60 16.88
C VAL A 8 4.04 -3.11 16.57
N LEU A 9 3.88 -2.76 15.29
CA LEU A 9 3.75 -1.38 14.83
C LEU A 9 2.31 -0.89 14.90
N ALA A 10 1.37 -1.78 14.60
CA ALA A 10 -0.06 -1.47 14.61
C ALA A 10 -0.86 -2.76 14.83
N SER A 11 -2.00 -2.66 15.48
CA SER A 11 -2.85 -3.80 15.80
C SER A 11 -4.31 -3.41 15.69
N SER A 12 -5.13 -4.28 15.10
CA SER A 12 -6.56 -4.05 15.01
C SER A 12 -7.32 -5.34 15.32
N THR A 13 -8.21 -5.26 16.31
CA THR A 13 -9.12 -6.34 16.66
C THR A 13 -10.54 -5.96 16.28
N TYR A 14 -11.19 -6.80 15.48
CA TYR A 14 -12.57 -6.61 15.03
C TYR A 14 -13.17 -7.98 14.72
N ASP A 15 -14.38 -8.25 15.23
CA ASP A 15 -15.09 -9.53 15.02
C ASP A 15 -14.23 -10.76 15.39
N GLU A 16 -13.57 -10.68 16.55
CA GLU A 16 -12.64 -11.70 17.11
C GLU A 16 -11.37 -11.96 16.28
N ILE A 17 -11.23 -11.33 15.12
CA ILE A 17 -10.02 -11.36 14.31
C ILE A 17 -9.08 -10.28 14.83
N THR A 18 -7.81 -10.64 15.05
CA THR A 18 -6.75 -9.66 15.35
C THR A 18 -5.72 -9.70 14.23
N LEU A 19 -5.60 -8.59 13.51
CA LEU A 19 -4.57 -8.36 12.50
C LEU A 19 -3.54 -7.39 13.05
N GLN A 20 -2.26 -7.75 12.90
CA GLN A 20 -1.14 -6.92 13.33
C GLN A 20 -0.24 -6.63 12.15
N LEU A 21 0.25 -5.40 12.06
CA LEU A 21 1.44 -5.11 11.26
C LEU A 21 2.63 -5.09 12.21
N VAL A 22 3.60 -5.94 11.93
CA VAL A 22 4.78 -6.14 12.76
C VAL A 22 6.04 -5.91 11.95
N LYS A 23 7.14 -5.64 12.65
CA LYS A 23 8.48 -5.51 12.11
C LYS A 23 9.40 -6.52 12.79
N ASP A 24 10.22 -7.23 12.00
CA ASP A 24 11.23 -8.11 12.55
C ASP A 24 12.56 -7.38 12.84
N SER A 25 13.54 -8.10 13.38
CA SER A 25 14.86 -7.56 13.71
C SER A 25 15.71 -7.17 12.50
N LEU A 26 15.31 -7.57 11.30
CA LEU A 26 15.95 -7.24 10.03
C LEU A 26 15.23 -6.08 9.32
N GLU A 27 14.31 -5.39 10.01
CA GLU A 27 13.50 -4.28 9.50
C GLU A 27 12.55 -4.69 8.36
N PHE A 28 12.21 -5.97 8.21
CA PHE A 28 11.14 -6.39 7.31
C PHE A 28 9.78 -6.29 7.99
N TYR A 29 8.80 -5.86 7.21
CA TYR A 29 7.41 -5.73 7.66
C TYR A 29 6.63 -7.00 7.34
N HIS A 30 5.74 -7.38 8.24
CA HIS A 30 4.87 -8.55 8.07
C HIS A 30 3.46 -8.25 8.57
N VAL A 31 2.46 -8.75 7.85
CA VAL A 31 1.10 -8.86 8.38
C VAL A 31 1.01 -10.18 9.13
N LYS A 32 0.63 -10.10 10.41
CA LYS A 32 0.48 -11.25 11.29
C LYS A 32 -1.00 -11.48 11.62
N PHE A 33 -1.41 -12.74 11.50
CA PHE A 33 -2.68 -13.26 11.99
C PHE A 33 -2.44 -14.57 12.73
N MET A 34 -2.76 -14.62 14.02
CA MET A 34 -2.47 -15.78 14.88
C MET A 34 -0.99 -16.21 14.79
N HIS A 35 -0.73 -17.40 14.23
CA HIS A 35 0.60 -18.00 14.04
C HIS A 35 1.11 -17.89 12.59
N THR A 36 0.37 -17.21 11.72
CA THR A 36 0.72 -17.02 10.32
C THR A 36 1.23 -15.60 10.12
N LEU A 37 2.35 -15.49 9.40
CA LEU A 37 2.91 -14.23 8.94
C LEU A 37 3.00 -14.23 7.43
N GLU A 38 2.80 -13.07 6.85
CA GLU A 38 3.01 -12.82 5.43
C GLU A 38 3.78 -11.53 5.26
N THR A 39 4.81 -11.57 4.41
CA THR A 39 5.66 -10.41 4.16
C THR A 39 4.85 -9.28 3.55
N PHE A 40 5.02 -8.09 4.12
CA PHE A 40 4.36 -6.86 3.72
C PHE A 40 5.38 -5.94 3.07
N ASN A 41 5.22 -5.69 1.77
CA ASN A 41 6.14 -4.85 1.02
C ASN A 41 5.45 -3.59 0.51
N VAL A 42 6.20 -2.48 0.48
CA VAL A 42 5.80 -1.30 -0.27
C VAL A 42 5.95 -1.65 -1.76
N PRO A 43 4.90 -1.54 -2.58
CA PRO A 43 4.98 -1.91 -3.98
C PRO A 43 5.86 -0.93 -4.75
N ASP A 44 6.50 -1.43 -5.80
CA ASP A 44 7.24 -0.56 -6.69
C ASP A 44 6.34 0.19 -7.68
N VAL A 45 6.88 1.27 -8.28
CA VAL A 45 6.14 2.11 -9.21
C VAL A 45 5.69 1.34 -10.46
N ASN A 46 6.52 0.41 -10.96
CA ASN A 46 6.22 -0.38 -12.15
C ASN A 46 5.15 -1.43 -11.89
N GLU A 47 5.19 -2.13 -10.76
CA GLU A 47 4.11 -3.02 -10.29
C GLU A 47 2.77 -2.27 -10.34
N ILE A 48 2.74 -1.07 -9.76
CA ILE A 48 1.52 -0.27 -9.71
C ILE A 48 1.09 0.24 -11.09
N LEU A 49 2.01 0.53 -12.00
CA LEU A 49 1.69 0.92 -13.38
C LEU A 49 1.19 -0.27 -14.22
N ASN A 50 1.79 -1.45 -14.06
CA ASN A 50 1.44 -2.67 -14.81
C ASN A 50 0.07 -3.21 -14.41
N LEU A 51 -0.32 -3.01 -13.14
CA LEU A 51 -1.60 -3.49 -12.62
C LEU A 51 -2.79 -2.58 -12.96
N ARG A 52 -2.56 -1.43 -13.63
CA ARG A 52 -3.60 -0.38 -13.77
C ARG A 52 -4.52 -0.48 -14.97
N GLY A 53 -4.30 -1.41 -15.91
CA GLY A 53 -5.10 -1.48 -17.13
C GLY A 53 -5.27 -0.08 -17.76
N ASP A 54 -6.51 0.30 -18.07
CA ASP A 54 -6.85 1.59 -18.70
C ASP A 54 -7.14 2.73 -17.69
N SER A 55 -6.90 2.53 -16.39
CA SER A 55 -7.22 3.55 -15.39
C SER A 55 -6.30 4.78 -15.48
N THR A 56 -6.90 5.93 -15.76
CA THR A 56 -6.21 7.23 -15.91
C THR A 56 -6.01 7.99 -14.59
N VAL A 57 -6.47 7.43 -13.47
CA VAL A 57 -6.46 8.08 -12.15
C VAL A 57 -5.37 7.48 -11.26
N ALA A 58 -4.62 8.34 -10.59
CA ALA A 58 -3.65 7.90 -9.59
C ALA A 58 -4.33 7.50 -8.27
N PRO A 59 -4.17 6.25 -7.77
CA PRO A 59 -4.50 5.87 -6.42
C PRO A 59 -3.62 6.67 -5.46
N ASN A 60 -4.23 7.08 -4.37
CA ASN A 60 -3.51 7.68 -3.25
C ASN A 60 -2.75 6.59 -2.45
N CYS A 61 -1.89 7.04 -1.53
CA CYS A 61 -1.08 6.15 -0.69
C CYS A 61 -1.91 5.16 0.14
N PHE A 62 -3.07 5.58 0.66
CA PHE A 62 -3.95 4.69 1.42
C PHE A 62 -4.51 3.55 0.55
N ILE A 63 -4.84 3.82 -0.72
CA ILE A 63 -5.30 2.77 -1.65
C ILE A 63 -4.19 1.77 -1.95
N LEU A 64 -2.93 2.23 -2.08
CA LEU A 64 -1.77 1.35 -2.25
C LEU A 64 -1.56 0.47 -1.02
N PHE A 65 -1.58 1.07 0.17
CA PHE A 65 -1.48 0.35 1.44
C PHE A 65 -2.59 -0.69 1.60
N ARG A 66 -3.84 -0.28 1.38
CA ARG A 66 -5.01 -1.15 1.44
C ARG A 66 -4.84 -2.37 0.56
N ARG A 67 -4.36 -2.19 -0.67
CA ARG A 67 -4.12 -3.27 -1.62
C ARG A 67 -3.11 -4.28 -1.07
N GLN A 68 -2.01 -3.81 -0.48
CA GLN A 68 -0.99 -4.70 0.08
C GLN A 68 -1.52 -5.51 1.26
N ILE A 69 -2.26 -4.89 2.19
CA ILE A 69 -2.89 -5.64 3.28
C ILE A 69 -3.89 -6.67 2.73
N GLN A 70 -4.66 -6.34 1.69
CA GLN A 70 -5.57 -7.29 1.05
C GLN A 70 -4.83 -8.48 0.43
N LEU A 71 -3.68 -8.25 -0.21
CA LEU A 71 -2.82 -9.31 -0.73
C LEU A 71 -2.30 -10.18 0.41
N CYS A 72 -1.76 -9.59 1.48
CA CYS A 72 -1.25 -10.36 2.59
C CYS A 72 -2.34 -11.21 3.26
N VAL A 73 -3.51 -10.62 3.52
CA VAL A 73 -4.68 -11.34 4.08
C VAL A 73 -5.11 -12.49 3.18
N SER A 74 -5.08 -12.32 1.86
CA SER A 74 -5.38 -13.37 0.90
C SER A 74 -4.34 -14.49 0.93
N ASN A 75 -3.05 -14.15 1.01
CA ASN A 75 -1.95 -15.12 1.02
C ASN A 75 -1.92 -15.93 2.33
N ILE A 76 -2.26 -15.30 3.46
CA ILE A 76 -2.50 -15.98 4.75
C ILE A 76 -3.69 -16.95 4.67
N GLY A 77 -4.57 -16.80 3.68
CA GLY A 77 -5.79 -17.61 3.56
C GLY A 77 -6.92 -17.16 4.52
N LEU A 78 -6.81 -15.95 5.09
CA LEU A 78 -7.80 -15.42 6.01
C LEU A 78 -9.08 -15.01 5.27
N ARG A 79 -10.18 -15.71 5.55
CA ARG A 79 -11.51 -15.41 5.01
C ARG A 79 -12.21 -14.37 5.88
N ILE A 80 -12.09 -13.11 5.49
CA ILE A 80 -12.70 -11.98 6.19
C ILE A 80 -13.64 -11.18 5.28
N GLY A 81 -14.79 -10.76 5.81
CA GLY A 81 -15.73 -9.92 5.08
C GLY A 81 -15.14 -8.57 4.69
N ARG A 82 -15.50 -8.03 3.52
CA ARG A 82 -14.95 -6.77 2.98
C ARG A 82 -15.09 -5.60 3.96
N GLY A 83 -16.21 -5.52 4.69
CA GLY A 83 -16.46 -4.48 5.70
C GLY A 83 -15.54 -4.58 6.91
N ALA A 84 -15.38 -5.80 7.46
CA ALA A 84 -14.49 -6.08 8.57
C ALA A 84 -13.02 -5.79 8.20
N LEU A 85 -12.57 -6.29 7.05
CA LEU A 85 -11.23 -6.01 6.53
C LEU A 85 -10.97 -4.52 6.35
N SER A 86 -11.98 -3.77 5.87
CA SER A 86 -11.85 -2.32 5.73
C SER A 86 -11.65 -1.60 7.07
N LYS A 87 -12.28 -2.09 8.15
CA LYS A 87 -12.10 -1.54 9.50
C LYS A 87 -10.69 -1.82 10.02
N HIS A 88 -10.19 -3.04 9.84
CA HIS A 88 -8.81 -3.38 10.19
C HIS A 88 -7.79 -2.49 9.48
N ILE A 89 -7.90 -2.39 8.15
CA ILE A 89 -6.98 -1.58 7.35
C ILE A 89 -6.99 -0.12 7.80
N SER A 90 -8.16 0.43 8.08
CA SER A 90 -8.29 1.84 8.51
C SER A 90 -7.67 2.06 9.89
N SER A 91 -7.87 1.12 10.83
CA SER A 91 -7.27 1.16 12.16
C SER A 91 -5.76 1.07 12.09
N ILE A 92 -5.23 0.06 11.37
CA ILE A 92 -3.79 -0.16 11.20
C ILE A 92 -3.14 1.07 10.57
N TRP A 93 -3.73 1.62 9.50
CA TRP A 93 -3.20 2.81 8.83
C TRP A 93 -3.13 4.03 9.76
N LYS A 94 -4.14 4.21 10.61
CA LYS A 94 -4.18 5.31 11.59
C LYS A 94 -3.04 5.18 12.60
N ASP A 95 -2.80 3.97 13.10
CA ASP A 95 -1.76 3.72 14.11
C ASP A 95 -0.36 3.89 13.52
N LEU A 96 -0.14 3.47 12.27
CA LEU A 96 1.14 3.63 11.57
C LEU A 96 1.55 5.09 11.40
N GLY A 97 0.60 6.01 11.26
CA GLY A 97 0.90 7.44 11.18
C GLY A 97 1.70 7.96 12.37
N ASN A 98 1.55 7.34 13.55
CA ASN A 98 2.29 7.71 14.75
C ASN A 98 3.50 6.78 14.99
N ASN A 99 3.34 5.49 14.72
CA ASN A 99 4.30 4.48 15.16
C ASN A 99 5.40 4.19 14.13
N GLU A 100 5.12 4.34 12.84
CA GLU A 100 6.07 4.06 11.76
C GLU A 100 5.86 5.03 10.57
N PRO A 101 6.12 6.34 10.77
CA PRO A 101 5.86 7.36 9.76
C PRO A 101 6.66 7.16 8.46
N ASN A 102 7.86 6.56 8.55
CA ASN A 102 8.70 6.27 7.38
C ASN A 102 8.03 5.31 6.40
N LEU A 103 7.31 4.30 6.92
CA LEU A 103 6.55 3.37 6.09
C LEU A 103 5.40 4.11 5.39
N VAL A 104 4.68 4.97 6.12
CA VAL A 104 3.61 5.80 5.56
C VAL A 104 4.14 6.73 4.45
N ASP A 105 5.30 7.34 4.66
CA ASP A 105 5.95 8.22 3.69
C ASP A 105 6.42 7.45 2.45
N SER A 106 6.92 6.23 2.61
CA SER A 106 7.25 5.35 1.46
C SER A 106 6.04 5.12 0.55
N PHE A 107 4.84 4.87 1.12
CA PHE A 107 3.60 4.78 0.33
C PHE A 107 3.21 6.12 -0.32
N LYS A 108 3.45 7.26 0.34
CA LYS A 108 3.23 8.59 -0.26
C LYS A 108 4.14 8.82 -1.45
N ASP A 109 5.40 8.43 -1.37
CA ASP A 109 6.38 8.65 -2.42
C ASP A 109 6.11 7.79 -3.66
N VAL A 110 5.69 6.54 -3.46
CA VAL A 110 5.19 5.70 -4.57
C VAL A 110 3.95 6.32 -5.20
N ALA A 111 2.96 6.75 -4.40
CA ALA A 111 1.74 7.38 -4.93
C ALA A 111 2.03 8.66 -5.74
N LYS A 112 2.92 9.53 -5.23
CA LYS A 112 3.38 10.74 -5.92
C LYS A 112 4.12 10.41 -7.21
N SER A 113 5.02 9.44 -7.18
CA SER A 113 5.80 9.02 -8.35
C SER A 113 4.89 8.54 -9.46
N VAL A 114 3.90 7.71 -9.13
CA VAL A 114 2.96 7.23 -10.15
C VAL A 114 2.06 8.37 -10.66
N ALA A 115 1.60 9.27 -9.78
CA ALA A 115 0.81 10.43 -10.20
C ALA A 115 1.60 11.33 -11.16
N SER A 116 2.89 11.56 -10.90
CA SER A 116 3.80 12.32 -11.76
C SER A 116 3.88 11.71 -13.16
N ILE A 117 4.10 10.39 -13.24
CA ILE A 117 4.18 9.67 -14.53
C ILE A 117 2.85 9.80 -15.32
N LEU A 118 1.72 9.64 -14.65
CA LEU A 118 0.41 9.73 -15.31
C LEU A 118 0.08 11.15 -15.77
N ASN A 119 0.41 12.16 -14.98
CA ASN A 119 0.16 13.56 -15.35
C ASN A 119 1.12 14.03 -16.44
N GLY A 120 2.39 13.60 -16.41
CA GLY A 120 3.35 13.84 -17.49
C GLY A 120 2.90 13.25 -18.82
N ARG A 121 2.23 12.08 -18.83
CA ARG A 121 1.62 11.51 -20.05
C ARG A 121 0.47 12.34 -20.63
N LYS A 122 -0.25 13.10 -19.79
CA LYS A 122 -1.37 13.96 -20.23
C LYS A 122 -0.91 15.27 -20.87
N LEU A 123 0.29 15.76 -20.53
CA LEU A 123 0.89 16.96 -21.11
C LEU A 123 1.63 16.63 -22.41
N ARG A 124 0.90 16.27 -23.47
CA ARG A 124 1.42 16.36 -24.85
C ARG A 124 0.98 17.68 -25.44
N ILE A 125 1.79 18.73 -25.26
CA ILE A 125 1.58 20.00 -25.95
C ILE A 125 1.84 19.74 -27.44
N LYS A 126 0.78 19.70 -28.26
CA LYS A 126 0.93 19.77 -29.72
C LYS A 126 1.26 21.23 -30.05
N ILE A 127 2.53 21.50 -30.30
CA ILE A 127 2.93 22.73 -30.98
C ILE A 127 2.45 22.57 -32.43
N PHE A 128 1.47 23.37 -32.82
CA PHE A 128 1.12 23.51 -34.23
C PHE A 128 2.00 24.61 -34.80
N ASP A 129 2.96 24.24 -35.66
CA ASP A 129 3.58 25.22 -36.54
C ASP A 129 2.48 25.76 -37.46
N ASN A 130 2.21 27.07 -37.38
CA ASN A 130 1.26 27.75 -38.25
C ASN A 130 1.94 27.96 -39.62
N PRO A 131 1.53 27.30 -40.72
CA PRO A 131 2.22 27.39 -42.00
C PRO A 131 1.76 28.58 -42.86
N HIS A 132 1.15 29.62 -42.29
CA HIS A 132 0.73 30.80 -43.04
C HIS A 132 1.35 32.09 -42.49
N ILE A 133 2.52 32.43 -43.01
CA ILE A 133 2.95 33.80 -43.21
C ILE A 133 2.98 33.97 -44.74
N GLU A 134 1.93 34.60 -45.27
CA GLU A 134 1.96 35.22 -46.61
C GLU A 134 2.86 36.47 -46.59
#